data_AF-A0A7S2EH25-F1
#
_entry.id   AF-A0A7S2EH25-F1
#
_cell.length_a   1.000
_cell.length_b   1.000
_cell.length_c   1.000
_cell.angle_alpha   90.00
_cell.angle_beta   90.00
_cell.angle_gamma   90.00
#
_symmetry.space_group_name_H-M   'P 1'
#
loop_
_entity.id
_entity.type
_entity.pdbx_description
1 polymer ?
#
loop_
_entity_poly.entity_id
_entity_poly.type
_entity_poly.pdbx_seq_one_letter_code
_entity_poly.pdbx_strand_id
1 'polypeptide(L)'
;MTSTTPLTKFLQSYTTIATISPLTNNILASLLTVLYVKLVLETGAFILYKLQKPELSRKFIHVCAASWIVFWPLFDTTHWSWRLNVLVPVAMFFKLLYKGAILRDPNDAETMSMSRSSNPTELLYGPLHFTMLMTWVGLYRFMSYQGIVIMSSMIGDGITRNRMRKSTRT
;
A
#
# COMPACT_ATOMS: atom_id res chain seq x y z
N MET A 1 39.57 -3.28 38.32
CA MET A 1 39.29 -4.17 37.17
C MET A 1 37.88 -4.69 37.32
N THR A 2 36.89 -3.99 36.77
CA THR A 2 35.46 -4.31 36.93
C THR A 2 35.06 -5.42 35.95
N SER A 3 34.73 -6.61 36.46
CA SER A 3 34.31 -7.75 35.65
C SER A 3 32.96 -7.46 34.97
N THR A 4 32.99 -7.22 33.67
CA THR A 4 31.78 -7.07 32.87
C THR A 4 31.14 -8.45 32.68
N THR A 5 30.02 -8.67 33.36
CA THR A 5 29.23 -9.89 33.29
C THR A 5 28.82 -10.19 31.83
N PRO A 6 28.72 -11.46 31.41
CA PRO A 6 28.34 -11.82 30.03
C PRO A 6 26.98 -11.26 29.62
N LEU A 7 26.08 -11.01 30.59
CA LEU A 7 24.81 -10.32 30.38
C LEU A 7 24.98 -8.87 29.91
N THR A 8 25.96 -8.12 30.42
CA THR A 8 26.21 -6.75 29.93
C THR A 8 26.70 -6.73 28.49
N LYS A 9 27.53 -7.70 28.09
CA LYS A 9 27.97 -7.84 26.69
C LYS A 9 26.83 -8.26 25.77
N PHE A 10 25.96 -9.16 26.24
CA PHE A 10 24.76 -9.59 25.51
C PHE A 10 23.80 -8.41 25.31
N LEU A 11 23.46 -7.68 26.37
CA LEU A 11 22.61 -6.48 26.28
C LEU A 11 23.23 -5.38 25.42
N GLN A 12 24.56 -5.23 25.44
CA GLN A 12 25.27 -4.30 24.57
C GLN A 12 25.29 -4.74 23.09
N SER A 13 25.14 -6.04 22.83
CA SER A 13 24.96 -6.61 21.48
C SER A 13 23.56 -6.34 20.94
N TYR A 14 22.52 -6.31 21.79
CA TYR A 14 21.18 -5.87 21.39
C TYR A 14 21.11 -4.37 21.14
N THR A 15 21.79 -3.55 21.93
CA THR A 15 21.82 -2.09 21.70
C THR A 15 22.67 -1.67 20.51
N THR A 16 23.65 -2.48 20.07
CA THR A 16 24.38 -2.22 18.81
C THR A 16 23.57 -2.55 17.54
N ILE A 17 22.60 -3.46 17.62
CA ILE A 17 21.60 -3.66 16.55
C ILE A 17 20.62 -2.47 16.51
N ALA A 18 20.45 -1.76 17.64
CA ALA A 18 19.60 -0.58 17.78
C ALA A 18 20.28 0.75 17.40
N THR A 19 21.50 0.74 16.86
CA THR A 19 22.16 1.95 16.32
C THR A 19 22.09 2.03 14.80
N ILE A 20 20.95 1.66 14.21
CA ILE A 20 20.63 2.17 12.88
C ILE A 20 20.23 3.63 13.04
N SER A 21 20.90 4.54 12.33
CA SER A 21 20.49 5.93 12.28
C SER A 21 18.98 6.01 11.99
N PRO A 22 18.21 6.86 12.69
CA PRO A 22 16.78 7.07 12.41
C PRO A 22 16.50 7.27 10.92
N LEU A 23 17.47 7.85 10.19
CA LEU A 23 17.41 7.99 8.73
C LEU A 23 17.51 6.64 8.00
N THR A 24 18.47 5.78 8.36
CA THR A 24 18.65 4.45 7.75
C THR A 24 17.46 3.55 8.00
N ASN A 25 16.89 3.56 9.21
CA ASN A 25 15.69 2.79 9.52
C ASN A 25 14.51 3.23 8.65
N ASN A 26 14.28 4.54 8.53
CA ASN A 26 13.20 5.10 7.73
C ASN A 26 13.40 4.85 6.21
N ILE A 27 14.64 4.87 5.72
CA ILE A 27 14.94 4.51 4.33
C ILE A 27 14.66 3.02 4.10
N LEU A 28 15.11 2.14 4.98
CA LEU A 28 14.87 0.70 4.87
C LEU A 28 13.38 0.38 4.92
N ALA A 29 12.64 1.01 5.85
CA ALA A 29 11.20 0.93 5.93
C ALA A 29 10.55 1.38 4.61
N SER A 30 10.96 2.51 4.06
CA SER A 30 10.45 2.99 2.77
C SER A 30 10.74 2.01 1.62
N LEU A 31 11.94 1.42 1.55
CA LEU A 31 12.29 0.45 0.52
C LEU A 31 11.48 -0.83 0.63
N LEU A 32 11.33 -1.36 1.86
CA LEU A 32 10.49 -2.51 2.16
C LEU A 32 9.04 -2.27 1.72
N THR A 33 8.53 -1.08 2.00
CA THR A 33 7.16 -0.72 1.65
C THR A 33 6.93 -0.58 0.14
N VAL A 34 7.91 -0.03 -0.61
CA VAL A 34 7.87 0.02 -2.08
C VAL A 34 7.91 -1.39 -2.67
N LEU A 35 8.77 -2.26 -2.12
CA LEU A 35 8.87 -3.65 -2.55
C LEU A 35 7.54 -4.37 -2.31
N TYR A 36 6.94 -4.21 -1.13
CA TYR A 36 5.63 -4.76 -0.80
C TYR A 36 4.55 -4.34 -1.79
N VAL A 37 4.43 -3.04 -2.08
CA VAL A 37 3.42 -2.53 -3.02
C VAL A 37 3.63 -3.08 -4.43
N LYS A 38 4.88 -3.16 -4.91
CA LYS A 38 5.18 -3.78 -6.21
C LYS A 38 4.74 -5.25 -6.24
N LEU A 39 5.05 -6.01 -5.18
CA LEU A 39 4.65 -7.41 -5.04
C LEU A 39 3.13 -7.59 -5.06
N VAL A 40 2.40 -6.71 -4.36
CA VAL A 40 0.92 -6.70 -4.34
C VAL A 40 0.34 -6.44 -5.73
N LEU A 41 0.91 -5.50 -6.49
CA LEU A 41 0.44 -5.23 -7.85
C LEU A 41 0.71 -6.40 -8.79
N GLU A 42 1.89 -7.01 -8.71
CA GLU A 42 2.26 -8.15 -9.54
C GLU A 42 1.43 -9.39 -9.22
N THR A 43 1.17 -9.66 -7.94
CA THR A 43 0.26 -10.74 -7.51
C THR A 43 -1.18 -10.45 -7.93
N GLY A 44 -1.63 -9.19 -7.86
CA GLY A 44 -2.93 -8.77 -8.41
C GLY A 44 -3.05 -9.02 -9.92
N ALA A 45 -2.01 -8.69 -10.69
CA ALA A 45 -1.93 -8.98 -12.13
C ALA A 45 -1.89 -10.49 -12.40
N PHE A 46 -1.15 -11.26 -11.60
CA PHE A 46 -1.12 -12.72 -11.69
C PHE A 46 -2.51 -13.34 -11.46
N ILE A 47 -3.25 -12.86 -10.45
CA ILE A 47 -4.63 -13.29 -10.19
C ILE A 47 -5.53 -12.97 -11.38
N LEU A 48 -5.36 -11.81 -12.02
CA LEU A 48 -6.10 -11.46 -13.23
C LEU A 48 -5.78 -12.44 -14.36
N TYR A 49 -4.51 -12.67 -14.69
CA TYR A 49 -4.15 -13.51 -15.83
C TYR A 49 -4.43 -15.00 -15.61
N LYS A 50 -4.22 -15.52 -14.39
CA LYS A 50 -4.43 -16.94 -14.08
C LYS A 50 -5.86 -17.29 -13.75
N LEU A 51 -6.56 -16.47 -12.96
CA LEU A 51 -7.94 -16.76 -12.55
C LEU A 51 -8.98 -16.09 -13.47
N GLN A 52 -8.57 -15.17 -14.36
CA GLN A 52 -9.46 -14.40 -15.26
C GLN A 52 -10.64 -13.75 -14.53
N LYS A 53 -10.44 -13.41 -13.25
CA LYS A 53 -11.43 -12.82 -12.34
C LYS A 53 -10.99 -11.40 -11.95
N PRO A 54 -11.27 -10.38 -12.77
CA PRO A 54 -10.86 -9.00 -12.50
C PRO A 54 -11.47 -8.45 -11.20
N GLU A 55 -12.66 -8.93 -10.80
CA GLU A 55 -13.29 -8.53 -9.54
C GLU A 55 -12.51 -8.99 -8.30
N LEU A 56 -11.87 -10.17 -8.36
CA LEU A 56 -11.08 -10.70 -7.26
C LEU A 56 -9.74 -9.96 -7.14
N SER A 57 -9.10 -9.70 -8.28
CA SER A 57 -7.85 -8.92 -8.35
C SER A 57 -8.02 -7.52 -7.74
N ARG A 58 -9.12 -6.82 -8.09
CA ARG A 58 -9.41 -5.50 -7.52
C ARG A 58 -9.63 -5.52 -6.02
N LYS A 59 -10.41 -6.49 -5.51
CA LYS A 59 -10.66 -6.66 -4.07
C LYS A 59 -9.36 -6.92 -3.31
N PHE A 60 -8.51 -7.78 -3.86
CA PHE A 60 -7.22 -8.09 -3.29
C PHE A 60 -6.32 -6.85 -3.20
N ILE A 61 -6.14 -6.12 -4.31
CA ILE A 61 -5.29 -4.92 -4.31
C ILE A 61 -5.84 -3.85 -3.36
N HIS A 62 -7.16 -3.70 -3.25
CA HIS A 62 -7.78 -2.72 -2.35
C HIS A 62 -7.56 -3.04 -0.87
N VAL A 63 -7.70 -4.31 -0.47
CA VAL A 63 -7.40 -4.77 0.89
C VAL A 63 -5.91 -4.62 1.21
N CYS A 64 -5.04 -5.03 0.28
CA CYS A 64 -3.60 -4.90 0.44
C CYS A 64 -3.14 -3.43 0.47
N ALA A 65 -3.76 -2.55 -0.31
CA ALA A 65 -3.43 -1.12 -0.28
C ALA A 65 -3.86 -0.47 1.04
N ALA A 66 -4.99 -0.87 1.62
CA ALA A 66 -5.39 -0.40 2.95
C ALA A 66 -4.50 -0.98 4.08
N SER A 67 -3.94 -2.18 3.90
CA SER A 67 -2.99 -2.79 4.86
C SER A 67 -1.65 -2.04 4.96
N TRP A 68 -1.40 -1.06 4.08
CA TRP A 68 -0.25 -0.16 4.13
C TRP A 68 0.00 0.46 5.53
N ILE A 69 -1.06 0.68 6.30
CA ILE A 69 -0.99 1.24 7.67
C ILE A 69 -0.09 0.40 8.60
N VAL A 70 0.04 -0.91 8.35
CA VAL A 70 0.88 -1.81 9.14
C VAL A 70 2.36 -1.40 9.10
N PHE A 71 2.78 -0.66 8.06
CA PHE A 71 4.15 -0.14 7.97
C PHE A 71 4.37 1.18 8.71
N TRP A 72 3.33 1.86 9.18
CA TRP A 72 3.47 3.11 9.95
C TRP A 72 4.30 2.97 11.24
N PRO A 73 4.13 1.94 12.09
CA PRO A 73 4.97 1.77 13.28
C PRO A 73 6.43 1.40 12.97
N LEU A 74 6.76 1.09 11.71
CA LEU A 74 8.14 0.83 11.29
C LEU A 74 8.93 2.13 11.09
N PHE A 75 8.24 3.25 10.89
CA PHE A 75 8.86 4.56 10.75
C PHE A 75 9.14 5.19 12.11
N ASP A 76 10.35 5.71 12.27
CA ASP A 76 10.75 6.47 13.44
C ASP A 76 10.27 7.93 13.32
N THR A 77 9.46 8.38 14.28
CA THR A 77 8.89 9.74 14.37
C THR A 77 9.89 10.78 14.85
N THR A 78 11.04 10.37 15.35
CA THR A 78 12.05 11.26 15.96
C THR A 78 12.72 12.18 14.93
N HIS A 79 12.58 11.88 13.64
CA HIS A 79 13.17 12.64 12.53
C HIS A 79 12.16 12.93 11.43
N TRP A 80 12.37 13.97 10.62
CA TRP A 80 11.48 14.37 9.50
C TRP A 80 11.27 13.27 8.44
N SER A 81 12.12 12.22 8.49
CA SER A 81 12.13 11.07 7.60
C SER A 81 10.84 10.23 7.63
N TRP A 82 9.95 10.41 8.60
CA TRP A 82 8.59 9.81 8.57
C TRP A 82 7.78 10.21 7.33
N ARG A 83 8.10 11.38 6.72
CA ARG A 83 7.45 11.85 5.47
C ARG A 83 7.73 10.95 4.26
N LEU A 84 8.76 10.10 4.32
CA LEU A 84 9.06 9.12 3.27
C LEU A 84 7.91 8.11 3.07
N ASN A 85 7.09 7.88 4.09
CA ASN A 85 5.87 7.07 4.01
C ASN A 85 4.91 7.56 2.90
N VAL A 86 4.85 8.88 2.65
CA VAL A 86 3.97 9.47 1.63
C VAL A 86 4.50 9.27 0.21
N LEU A 87 5.80 9.01 0.05
CA LEU A 87 6.41 8.83 -1.27
C LEU A 87 5.77 7.68 -2.04
N VAL A 88 5.33 6.62 -1.35
CA VAL A 88 4.74 5.45 -1.97
C VAL A 88 3.32 5.69 -2.49
N PRO A 89 2.34 6.20 -1.71
CA PRO A 89 1.04 6.55 -2.26
C PRO A 89 1.13 7.63 -3.34
N VAL A 90 2.10 8.55 -3.26
CA VAL A 90 2.36 9.55 -4.32
C VAL A 90 2.91 8.90 -5.59
N ALA A 91 3.91 8.02 -5.49
CA ALA A 91 4.44 7.30 -6.63
C ALA A 91 3.36 6.45 -7.31
N MET A 92 2.47 5.85 -6.51
CA MET A 92 1.31 5.11 -7.00
C MET A 92 0.28 6.00 -7.69
N PHE A 93 -0.02 7.16 -7.12
CA PHE A 93 -0.88 8.17 -7.75
C PHE A 93 -0.34 8.56 -9.13
N PHE A 94 0.94 8.91 -9.24
CA PHE A 94 1.56 9.27 -10.52
C PHE A 94 1.58 8.10 -11.51
N LYS A 95 1.83 6.88 -11.04
CA LYS A 95 1.80 5.68 -11.90
C LYS A 95 0.41 5.42 -12.48
N LEU A 96 -0.64 5.51 -11.66
CA LEU A 96 -2.03 5.35 -12.10
C LEU A 96 -2.46 6.51 -13.01
N LEU A 97 -2.03 7.73 -12.71
CA LEU A 97 -2.27 8.90 -13.53
C LEU A 97 -1.61 8.76 -14.90
N TYR A 98 -0.34 8.36 -14.94
CA TYR A 98 0.40 8.16 -16.19
C TYR A 98 -0.25 7.07 -17.06
N LYS A 99 -0.56 5.91 -16.48
CA LYS A 99 -1.20 4.81 -17.22
C LYS A 99 -2.63 5.14 -17.66
N GLY A 100 -3.43 5.73 -16.79
CA GLY A 100 -4.83 6.03 -17.06
C GLY A 100 -5.05 7.27 -17.95
N ALA A 101 -4.24 8.32 -17.81
CA ALA A 101 -4.42 9.57 -18.56
C ALA A 101 -3.58 9.64 -19.83
N ILE A 102 -2.31 9.19 -19.79
CA ILE A 102 -1.32 9.36 -20.87
C ILE A 102 -1.23 8.11 -21.73
N LEU A 103 -0.94 6.94 -21.16
CA LEU A 103 -0.70 5.72 -21.94
C LEU A 103 -2.00 5.17 -22.55
N ARG A 104 -3.10 5.20 -21.79
CA ARG A 104 -4.44 4.78 -22.21
C ARG A 104 -4.49 3.39 -22.86
N ASP A 105 -3.59 2.49 -22.47
CA ASP A 105 -3.58 1.13 -23.01
C ASP A 105 -4.66 0.28 -22.34
N PRO A 106 -5.68 -0.19 -23.09
CA PRO A 106 -6.73 -1.05 -22.54
C PRO A 106 -6.25 -2.47 -22.21
N ASN A 107 -5.08 -2.89 -22.70
CA ASN A 107 -4.52 -4.24 -22.49
C ASN A 107 -3.49 -4.32 -21.36
N ASP A 108 -3.23 -3.21 -20.68
CA ASP A 108 -2.29 -3.15 -19.57
C ASP A 108 -2.80 -3.99 -18.39
N ALA A 109 -1.95 -4.85 -17.82
CA ALA A 109 -2.32 -5.72 -16.69
C ALA A 109 -2.93 -4.95 -15.51
N GLU A 110 -2.43 -3.75 -15.26
CA GLU A 110 -2.85 -2.87 -14.17
C GLU A 110 -4.17 -2.15 -14.49
N THR A 111 -4.39 -1.74 -15.74
CA THR A 111 -5.66 -1.15 -16.16
C THR A 111 -6.75 -2.23 -16.14
N MET A 112 -6.47 -3.45 -16.60
CA MET A 112 -7.43 -4.56 -16.61
C MET A 112 -7.74 -5.13 -15.20
N SER A 113 -6.76 -5.15 -14.29
CA SER A 113 -6.98 -5.65 -12.92
C SER A 113 -7.82 -4.69 -12.08
N MET A 114 -7.76 -3.40 -12.39
CA MET A 114 -8.39 -2.34 -11.60
C MET A 114 -9.58 -1.65 -12.30
N SER A 115 -9.74 -1.77 -13.62
CA SER A 115 -10.87 -1.22 -14.41
C SER A 115 -11.92 -2.29 -14.71
N ARG A 116 -13.20 -1.90 -14.77
CA ARG A 116 -14.35 -2.82 -14.88
C ARG A 116 -14.78 -2.99 -16.33
N SER A 117 -14.56 -1.96 -17.14
CA SER A 117 -14.83 -1.90 -18.57
C SER A 117 -13.56 -2.00 -19.42
N SER A 118 -12.39 -2.36 -18.85
CA SER A 118 -11.07 -2.23 -19.50
C SER A 118 -10.79 -0.83 -20.06
N ASN A 119 -11.56 0.17 -19.63
CA ASN A 119 -11.40 1.55 -20.04
C ASN A 119 -10.40 2.21 -19.08
N PRO A 120 -9.28 2.77 -19.57
CA PRO A 120 -8.27 3.43 -18.74
C PRO A 120 -8.82 4.65 -17.99
N THR A 121 -9.93 5.22 -18.45
CA THR A 121 -10.58 6.37 -17.81
C THR A 121 -11.37 5.97 -16.56
N GLU A 122 -11.88 4.73 -16.49
CA GLU A 122 -12.56 4.21 -15.29
C GLU A 122 -11.57 3.99 -14.14
N LEU A 123 -10.29 3.78 -14.47
CA LEU A 123 -9.18 3.69 -13.51
C LEU A 123 -8.96 5.02 -12.78
N LEU A 124 -9.28 6.15 -13.41
CA LEU A 124 -9.13 7.48 -12.81
C LEU A 124 -10.19 7.81 -11.75
N TYR A 125 -11.35 7.17 -11.76
CA TYR A 125 -12.43 7.53 -10.83
C TYR A 125 -12.38 6.74 -9.52
N GLY A 126 -11.98 5.47 -9.54
CA GLY A 126 -11.90 4.65 -8.32
C GLY A 126 -10.49 4.65 -7.70
N PRO A 127 -9.54 3.88 -8.27
CA PRO A 127 -8.19 3.72 -7.71
C PRO A 127 -7.38 5.03 -7.54
N LEU A 128 -7.52 5.99 -8.46
CA LEU A 128 -6.81 7.27 -8.33
C LEU A 128 -7.29 8.06 -7.10
N HIS A 129 -8.61 8.17 -6.90
CA HIS A 129 -9.18 8.88 -5.75
C HIS A 129 -8.75 8.22 -4.43
N PHE A 130 -8.64 6.89 -4.43
CA PHE A 130 -8.10 6.13 -3.31
C PHE A 130 -6.65 6.54 -2.98
N THR A 131 -5.75 6.56 -3.97
CA THR A 131 -4.35 6.97 -3.75
C THR A 131 -4.19 8.45 -3.34
N MET A 132 -5.10 9.31 -3.79
CA MET A 132 -5.14 10.73 -3.38
C MET A 132 -5.52 10.86 -1.90
N LEU A 133 -6.54 10.14 -1.44
CA LEU A 133 -6.94 10.10 -0.03
C LEU A 133 -5.84 9.48 0.85
N MET A 134 -5.15 8.43 0.38
CA MET A 134 -3.97 7.88 1.07
C MET A 134 -2.86 8.90 1.23
N THR A 135 -2.57 9.68 0.18
CA THR A 135 -1.57 10.75 0.22
C THR A 135 -1.97 11.82 1.25
N TRP A 136 -3.23 12.24 1.25
CA TRP A 136 -3.74 13.22 2.21
C TRP A 136 -3.65 12.73 3.65
N VAL A 137 -4.09 11.51 3.93
CA VAL A 137 -4.04 10.90 5.27
C VAL A 137 -2.59 10.70 5.73
N GLY A 138 -1.70 10.26 4.84
CA GLY A 138 -0.28 10.11 5.14
C GLY A 138 0.43 11.44 5.46
N LEU A 139 -0.01 12.56 4.88
CA LEU A 139 0.54 13.89 5.15
C LEU A 139 0.00 14.53 6.43
N TYR A 140 -1.33 14.47 6.64
CA TYR A 140 -2.02 15.28 7.66
C TYR A 140 -2.49 14.49 8.90
N ARG A 141 -2.55 13.16 8.82
CA ARG A 141 -3.13 12.29 9.86
C ARG A 141 -2.27 11.03 10.12
N PHE A 142 -0.94 11.17 9.98
CA PHE A 142 0.02 10.11 10.30
C PHE A 142 -0.12 9.67 11.77
N MET A 143 -0.31 8.36 11.98
CA MET A 143 -0.54 7.71 13.30
C MET A 143 -1.76 8.22 14.11
N SER A 144 -2.72 8.91 13.49
CA SER A 144 -3.95 9.35 14.18
C SER A 144 -5.08 8.32 14.03
N TYR A 145 -5.89 8.15 15.08
CA TYR A 145 -7.10 7.30 15.05
C TYR A 145 -8.04 7.66 13.90
N GLN A 146 -8.16 8.95 13.57
CA GLN A 146 -8.97 9.44 12.45
C GLN A 146 -8.47 8.88 11.10
N GLY A 147 -7.14 8.80 10.91
CA GLY A 147 -6.55 8.27 9.68
C GLY A 147 -6.82 6.78 9.50
N ILE A 148 -6.75 6.01 10.60
CA ILE A 148 -7.04 4.57 10.60
C ILE A 148 -8.52 4.32 10.29
N VAL A 149 -9.44 5.09 10.88
CA VAL A 149 -10.88 4.98 10.61
C VAL A 149 -11.18 5.29 9.14
N ILE A 150 -10.61 6.37 8.58
CA ILE A 150 -10.77 6.71 7.16
C ILE A 150 -10.30 5.55 6.27
N MET A 151 -9.12 4.99 6.52
CA MET A 151 -8.62 3.86 5.74
C MET A 151 -9.46 2.60 5.89
N SER A 152 -9.95 2.30 7.10
CA SER A 152 -10.84 1.16 7.34
C SER A 152 -12.16 1.28 6.59
N SER A 153 -12.70 2.50 6.46
CA SER A 153 -13.92 2.75 5.68
C SER A 153 -13.73 2.45 4.20
N MET A 154 -12.51 2.67 3.67
CA MET A 154 -12.22 2.39 2.27
C MET A 154 -12.17 0.88 1.99
N ILE A 155 -11.72 0.05 2.93
CA ILE A 155 -11.79 -1.43 2.80
C ILE A 155 -13.23 -1.89 2.55
N GLY A 156 -14.20 -1.27 3.24
CA GLY A 156 -15.63 -1.57 3.09
C GLY A 156 -16.17 -1.33 1.69
N ASP A 157 -15.71 -0.29 0.99
CA ASP A 157 -16.13 0.00 -0.40
C ASP A 157 -15.68 -1.09 -1.38
N GLY A 158 -14.50 -1.68 -1.15
CA GLY A 158 -14.01 -2.81 -1.95
C GLY A 158 -14.82 -4.11 -1.75
N ILE A 159 -15.31 -4.36 -0.53
CA ILE A 159 -15.99 -5.62 -0.15
C ILE A 159 -17.48 -5.61 -0.52
N THR A 160 -18.17 -4.48 -0.37
CA THR A 160 -19.64 -4.38 -0.47
C THR A 160 -20.17 -4.65 -1.89
N ARG A 161 -19.29 -4.70 -2.89
CA ARG A 161 -19.65 -5.01 -4.27
C ARG A 161 -19.60 -6.52 -4.52
N ASN A 162 -20.55 -7.24 -3.95
CA ASN A 162 -20.89 -8.60 -4.36
C ASN A 162 -22.02 -8.50 -5.39
N ARG A 163 -21.71 -8.75 -6.67
CA ARG A 163 -22.74 -8.84 -7.70
C ARG A 163 -23.57 -10.07 -7.35
N MET A 164 -24.78 -9.85 -6.83
CA MET A 164 -25.83 -10.85 -6.81
C MET A 164 -26.10 -11.26 -8.26
N ARG A 165 -25.33 -12.22 -8.76
CA ARG A 165 -25.67 -12.97 -9.96
C ARG A 165 -26.51 -14.15 -9.49
N LYS A 166 -27.75 -13.88 -9.04
CA LYS A 166 -28.77 -14.93 -9.11
C LYS A 166 -29.13 -15.08 -10.58
N SER A 167 -28.55 -16.13 -11.14
CA SER A 167 -29.02 -16.90 -12.29
C SER A 167 -30.41 -16.52 -12.79
N THR A 168 -30.49 -15.98 -14.00
CA THR A 168 -31.65 -16.16 -14.85
C THR A 168 -31.82 -17.66 -15.10
N ARG A 169 -32.95 -18.25 -14.74
CA ARG A 169 -33.58 -19.42 -15.39
C ARG A 169 -34.79 -19.86 -14.56
N THR A 170 -35.97 -19.35 -14.92
CA THR A 170 -37.13 -20.06 -15.50
C THR A 170 -38.24 -19.04 -15.66
#